data_AF-A0AAX2RZI8-F1
#
_entry.id   AF-A0AAX2RZI8-F1
#
_cell.length_a   1.000
_cell.length_b   1.000
_cell.length_c   1.000
_cell.angle_alpha   90.00
_cell.angle_beta   90.00
_cell.angle_gamma   90.00
#
_symmetry.space_group_name_H-M   'P 1'
#
loop_
_entity.id
_entity.type
_entity.pdbx_description
1 polymer ?
#
loop_
_entity_poly.entity_id
_entity_poly.type
_entity_poly.pdbx_seq_one_letter_code
_entity_poly.pdbx_strand_id
1 'polypeptide(L)'
;MNAIILAAGLGSRFREITQKKHKALLPLPNGIPNIEQTIIYLKQAGIHEIHIVTGYFAEQFDFLSGKYGVNLIYNKFYKKYNNIYSFHCAIEHFGESFVIDSDVTLFSNIFNDKLKRSQYFLIQRNKSHNKEWIPIVKDNRVIDIIIDSLELPSLLGVSFWSNHDAVKIKSFLADYVNNENLLLDSSLYWDNIPMENLKELDIGVKLLNIKEAYEIDNLSEYEFIFHHLKGK
;
A
#
# COMPACT_ATOMS: atom_id res chain seq x y z
N MET A 1 -13.94 -9.99 4.38
CA MET A 1 -12.92 -9.22 3.67
C MET A 1 -12.70 -7.93 4.42
N ASN A 2 -11.45 -7.58 4.70
CA ASN A 2 -11.08 -6.33 5.38
C ASN A 2 -10.01 -5.57 4.58
N ALA A 3 -9.55 -4.44 5.10
CA ALA A 3 -8.42 -3.70 4.53
C ALA A 3 -7.44 -3.26 5.60
N ILE A 4 -6.16 -3.29 5.26
CA ILE A 4 -5.04 -2.78 6.03
C ILE A 4 -4.40 -1.65 5.23
N ILE A 5 -4.32 -0.45 5.79
CA ILE A 5 -3.68 0.72 5.18
C ILE A 5 -2.39 1.02 5.93
N LEU A 6 -1.25 1.02 5.24
CA LEU A 6 0.07 1.31 5.81
C LEU A 6 0.36 2.82 5.71
N ALA A 7 0.21 3.51 6.84
CA ALA A 7 0.31 4.97 6.95
C ALA A 7 1.25 5.45 8.07
N ALA A 8 2.25 4.65 8.43
CA ALA A 8 3.18 4.99 9.51
C ALA A 8 4.43 5.77 9.05
N GLY A 9 4.71 5.77 7.74
CA GLY A 9 5.96 6.25 7.16
C GLY A 9 6.14 7.77 7.21
N LEU A 10 7.40 8.20 7.21
CA LEU A 10 7.77 9.62 7.33
C LEU A 10 7.50 10.47 6.07
N GLY A 11 7.30 9.84 4.90
CA GLY A 11 7.16 10.57 3.62
C GLY A 11 8.41 11.38 3.26
N SER A 12 9.60 10.84 3.55
CA SER A 12 10.89 11.56 3.56
C SER A 12 11.36 12.09 2.20
N ARG A 13 10.73 11.67 1.09
CA ARG A 13 10.95 12.21 -0.27
C ARG A 13 10.12 13.46 -0.56
N PHE A 14 9.13 13.75 0.29
CA PHE A 14 8.16 14.83 0.13
C PHE A 14 8.28 15.92 1.21
N ARG A 15 9.52 16.22 1.62
CA ARG A 15 9.87 16.96 2.85
C ARG A 15 9.35 18.39 2.97
N GLU A 16 9.07 19.09 1.88
CA GLU A 16 8.63 20.49 1.97
C GLU A 16 7.15 20.62 2.37
N ILE A 17 6.32 19.65 1.97
CA ILE A 17 4.87 19.66 2.23
C ILE A 17 4.50 18.81 3.45
N THR A 18 5.30 17.79 3.78
CA THR A 18 5.00 16.85 4.88
C THR A 18 5.50 17.28 6.26
N GLN A 19 6.02 18.51 6.42
CA GLN A 19 6.55 18.97 7.71
C GLN A 19 5.50 19.12 8.81
N LYS A 20 4.25 19.40 8.43
CA LYS A 20 3.15 19.67 9.37
C LYS A 20 1.96 18.73 9.16
N LYS A 21 1.94 17.96 8.08
CA LYS A 21 0.81 17.11 7.71
C LYS A 21 1.29 15.81 7.10
N HIS A 22 0.71 14.69 7.51
CA HIS A 22 1.04 13.39 6.92
C HIS A 22 0.60 13.35 5.43
N LYS A 23 1.40 12.71 4.56
CA LYS A 23 1.14 12.64 3.11
C LYS A 23 -0.25 12.10 2.76
N ALA A 24 -0.66 11.05 3.47
CA ALA A 24 -1.97 10.42 3.33
C ALA A 24 -3.16 11.36 3.62
N LEU A 25 -2.91 12.44 4.36
CA LEU A 25 -3.94 13.42 4.75
C LEU A 25 -3.98 14.63 3.81
N LEU A 26 -3.14 14.68 2.78
CA LEU A 26 -3.15 15.76 1.81
C LEU A 26 -4.47 15.76 1.02
N PRO A 27 -5.09 16.94 0.85
CA PRO A 27 -6.34 17.04 0.12
C PRO A 27 -6.13 16.76 -1.36
N LEU A 28 -7.06 16.07 -2.00
CA LEU A 28 -7.17 16.00 -3.45
C LEU A 28 -7.92 17.26 -3.96
N PRO A 29 -8.06 17.49 -5.28
CA PRO A 29 -8.74 18.69 -5.81
C PRO A 29 -10.18 18.89 -5.36
N ASN A 30 -10.88 17.81 -4.98
CA ASN A 30 -12.22 17.87 -4.38
C ASN A 30 -12.21 18.27 -2.89
N GLY A 31 -11.04 18.54 -2.32
CA GLY A 31 -10.86 18.91 -0.91
C GLY A 31 -10.81 17.72 0.06
N ILE A 32 -11.04 16.49 -0.41
CA ILE A 32 -11.05 15.28 0.42
C ILE A 32 -9.60 14.77 0.58
N PRO A 33 -9.12 14.49 1.81
CA PRO A 33 -7.82 13.85 2.01
C PRO A 33 -7.69 12.52 1.27
N ASN A 34 -6.48 12.22 0.75
CA ASN A 34 -6.24 11.00 -0.03
C ASN A 34 -6.71 9.72 0.67
N ILE A 35 -6.36 9.54 1.95
CA ILE A 35 -6.77 8.37 2.72
C ILE A 35 -8.29 8.30 2.93
N GLU A 36 -8.98 9.44 3.05
CA GLU A 36 -10.44 9.47 3.15
C GLU A 36 -11.09 8.96 1.87
N GLN A 37 -10.56 9.34 0.69
CA GLN A 37 -11.03 8.85 -0.60
C GLN A 37 -10.94 7.31 -0.68
N THR A 38 -9.81 6.73 -0.23
CA THR A 38 -9.61 5.28 -0.15
C THR A 38 -10.60 4.61 0.81
N ILE A 39 -10.81 5.17 2.01
CA ILE A 39 -11.79 4.67 2.98
C ILE A 39 -13.22 4.70 2.40
N ILE A 40 -13.59 5.77 1.70
CA ILE A 40 -14.90 5.91 1.05
C ILE A 40 -15.07 4.80 0.00
N TYR A 41 -14.08 4.57 -0.86
CA TYR A 41 -14.15 3.52 -1.88
C TYR A 41 -14.23 2.11 -1.29
N LEU A 42 -13.46 1.81 -0.25
CA LEU A 42 -13.55 0.54 0.48
C LEU A 42 -14.98 0.32 1.03
N LYS A 43 -15.55 1.33 1.69
CA LYS A 43 -16.90 1.23 2.25
C LYS A 43 -17.98 1.11 1.18
N GLN A 44 -17.85 1.81 0.06
CA GLN A 44 -18.76 1.68 -1.08
C GLN A 44 -18.73 0.27 -1.68
N ALA A 45 -17.58 -0.41 -1.64
CA ALA A 45 -17.42 -1.80 -2.05
C ALA A 45 -17.87 -2.82 -0.97
N GLY A 46 -18.41 -2.36 0.17
CA GLY A 46 -18.87 -3.21 1.27
C GLY A 46 -17.76 -3.67 2.23
N ILE A 47 -16.56 -3.09 2.14
CA ILE A 47 -15.42 -3.40 3.02
C ILE A 47 -15.45 -2.39 4.18
N HIS A 48 -16.08 -2.79 5.28
CA HIS A 48 -16.28 -1.91 6.44
C HIS A 48 -15.22 -2.04 7.52
N GLU A 49 -14.59 -3.21 7.63
CA GLU A 49 -13.48 -3.46 8.55
C GLU A 49 -12.18 -2.91 7.92
N ILE A 50 -11.69 -1.79 8.45
CA ILE A 50 -10.54 -1.08 7.93
C ILE A 50 -9.59 -0.77 9.10
N HIS A 51 -8.36 -1.23 8.97
CA HIS A 51 -7.28 -1.03 9.93
C HIS A 51 -6.23 -0.12 9.32
N ILE A 52 -5.83 0.94 10.01
CA ILE A 52 -4.85 1.91 9.53
C ILE A 52 -3.67 1.88 10.48
N VAL A 53 -2.52 1.45 9.98
CA VAL A 53 -1.28 1.46 10.75
C VAL A 53 -0.67 2.85 10.69
N THR A 54 -0.68 3.56 11.81
CA THR A 54 -0.17 4.93 11.95
C THR A 54 1.19 4.93 12.65
N GLY A 55 1.89 6.06 12.60
CA GLY A 55 3.22 6.22 13.18
C GLY A 55 3.59 7.69 13.24
N TYR A 56 4.19 8.19 12.17
CA TYR A 56 4.44 9.63 12.04
C TYR A 56 3.12 10.41 12.03
N PHE A 57 2.98 11.42 12.90
CA PHE A 57 1.76 12.21 13.09
C PHE A 57 0.48 11.37 13.33
N ALA A 58 0.59 10.31 14.12
CA ALA A 58 -0.53 9.40 14.38
C ALA A 58 -1.80 10.13 14.87
N GLU A 59 -1.66 11.15 15.70
CA GLU A 59 -2.75 11.97 16.24
C GLU A 59 -3.58 12.68 15.14
N GLN A 60 -2.99 12.93 13.96
CA GLN A 60 -3.71 13.55 12.85
C GLN A 60 -4.74 12.61 12.20
N PHE A 61 -4.66 11.30 12.49
CA PHE A 61 -5.59 10.30 11.97
C PHE A 61 -6.78 10.03 12.90
N ASP A 62 -6.75 10.50 14.15
CA ASP A 62 -7.75 10.16 15.19
C ASP A 62 -9.19 10.43 14.74
N PHE A 63 -9.40 11.52 13.99
CA PHE A 63 -10.72 11.89 13.48
C PHE A 63 -11.34 10.83 12.55
N LEU A 64 -10.52 10.02 11.88
CA LEU A 64 -10.99 8.97 10.98
C LEU A 64 -11.76 7.89 11.74
N SER A 65 -11.36 7.59 12.97
CA SER A 65 -12.06 6.58 13.79
C SER A 65 -13.49 7.03 14.09
N GLY A 66 -13.69 8.28 14.51
CA GLY A 66 -15.02 8.83 14.76
C GLY A 66 -15.86 9.03 13.48
N LYS A 67 -15.25 9.51 12.40
CA LYS A 67 -15.95 9.82 11.14
C LYS A 67 -16.31 8.58 10.33
N TYR A 68 -15.44 7.57 10.33
CA TYR A 68 -15.56 6.41 9.45
C TYR A 68 -15.60 5.07 10.20
N GLY A 69 -15.42 5.03 11.52
CA GLY A 69 -15.38 3.77 12.26
C GLY A 69 -14.21 2.86 11.86
N VAL A 70 -13.06 3.46 11.51
CA VAL A 70 -11.82 2.70 11.24
C VAL A 70 -11.05 2.44 12.54
N ASN A 71 -10.24 1.38 12.54
CA ASN A 71 -9.34 1.05 13.64
C ASN A 71 -7.95 1.63 13.38
N LEU A 72 -7.39 2.33 14.35
CA LEU A 72 -6.03 2.87 14.25
C LEU A 72 -5.07 1.99 15.05
N ILE A 73 -3.96 1.59 14.44
CA ILE A 73 -2.92 0.76 15.04
C ILE A 73 -1.63 1.56 15.07
N TYR A 74 -1.14 1.91 16.25
CA TYR A 74 0.07 2.71 16.38
C TYR A 74 1.34 1.85 16.31
N ASN A 75 2.11 1.98 15.22
CA ASN A 75 3.45 1.43 15.13
C ASN A 75 4.45 2.34 15.86
N LYS A 76 4.78 2.02 17.11
CA LYS A 76 5.79 2.76 17.90
C LYS A 76 7.22 2.71 17.32
N PHE A 77 7.51 1.78 16.42
CA PHE A 77 8.82 1.60 15.79
C PHE A 77 8.92 2.18 14.38
N TYR A 78 7.96 3.03 13.96
CA TYR A 78 7.92 3.63 12.62
C TYR A 78 9.19 4.41 12.21
N LYS A 79 9.99 4.86 13.18
CA LYS A 79 11.30 5.53 12.94
C LYS A 79 12.48 4.57 12.86
N LYS A 80 12.35 3.36 13.41
CA LYS A 80 13.47 2.40 13.55
C LYS A 80 13.48 1.38 12.41
N TYR A 81 12.31 0.87 12.04
CA TYR A 81 12.16 -0.19 11.05
C TYR A 81 11.37 0.30 9.84
N ASN A 82 11.60 -0.31 8.69
CA ASN A 82 10.84 -0.03 7.47
C ASN A 82 9.43 -0.69 7.54
N ASN A 83 8.63 -0.59 6.47
CA ASN A 83 7.20 -0.92 6.49
C ASN A 83 6.87 -2.39 6.80
N ILE A 84 7.85 -3.31 6.75
CA ILE A 84 7.67 -4.69 7.24
C ILE A 84 7.17 -4.74 8.68
N TYR A 85 7.64 -3.83 9.54
CA TYR A 85 7.19 -3.78 10.93
C TYR A 85 5.80 -3.13 11.05
N SER A 86 5.45 -2.20 10.17
CA SER A 86 4.09 -1.68 10.08
C SER A 86 3.10 -2.77 9.68
N PHE A 87 3.46 -3.61 8.71
CA PHE A 87 2.67 -4.78 8.34
C PHE A 87 2.55 -5.78 9.51
N HIS A 88 3.65 -6.05 10.21
CA HIS A 88 3.63 -6.89 11.42
C HIS A 88 2.66 -6.39 12.49
N CYS A 89 2.56 -5.07 12.72
CA CYS A 89 1.63 -4.51 13.70
C CYS A 89 0.15 -4.83 13.40
N ALA A 90 -0.20 -5.10 12.15
CA ALA A 90 -1.56 -5.42 11.71
C ALA A 90 -1.75 -6.90 11.35
N ILE A 91 -0.78 -7.78 11.65
CA ILE A 91 -0.76 -9.16 11.15
C ILE A 91 -1.96 -9.99 11.59
N GLU A 92 -2.53 -9.71 12.76
CA GLU A 92 -3.73 -10.38 13.27
C GLU A 92 -4.95 -10.17 12.36
N HIS A 93 -4.98 -9.06 11.63
CA HIS A 93 -6.07 -8.71 10.70
C HIS A 93 -5.81 -9.16 9.26
N PHE A 94 -4.63 -9.71 8.96
CA PHE A 94 -4.26 -10.11 7.61
C PHE A 94 -4.89 -11.46 7.23
N GLY A 95 -5.53 -11.53 6.06
CA GLY A 95 -6.25 -12.71 5.56
C GLY A 95 -7.62 -12.36 5.00
N GLU A 96 -7.85 -12.68 3.72
CA GLU A 96 -8.96 -12.11 2.93
C GLU A 96 -8.97 -10.58 3.02
N SER A 97 -7.81 -9.97 2.83
CA SER A 97 -7.55 -8.57 3.16
C SER A 97 -6.89 -7.85 2.00
N PHE A 98 -7.29 -6.59 1.77
CA PHE A 98 -6.47 -5.66 1.01
C PHE A 98 -5.30 -5.14 1.87
N VAL A 99 -4.14 -4.96 1.26
CA VAL A 99 -3.01 -4.20 1.84
C VAL A 99 -2.74 -3.03 0.91
N ILE A 100 -2.76 -1.81 1.46
CA ILE A 100 -2.75 -0.56 0.71
C ILE A 100 -1.72 0.39 1.30
N ASP A 101 -0.80 0.89 0.48
CA ASP A 101 0.09 1.98 0.85
C ASP A 101 -0.65 3.32 0.81
N SER A 102 -0.40 4.17 1.82
CA SER A 102 -1.18 5.39 2.05
C SER A 102 -0.88 6.57 1.10
N ASP A 103 0.15 6.43 0.25
CA ASP A 103 0.50 7.33 -0.84
C ASP A 103 -0.18 6.99 -2.17
N VAL A 104 -0.90 5.87 -2.25
CA VAL A 104 -1.69 5.54 -3.43
C VAL A 104 -2.92 6.43 -3.48
N THR A 105 -3.10 7.14 -4.59
CA THR A 105 -4.29 7.92 -4.92
C THR A 105 -5.16 7.14 -5.90
N LEU A 106 -6.41 6.91 -5.53
CA LEU A 106 -7.39 6.24 -6.36
C LEU A 106 -8.30 7.26 -7.04
N PHE A 107 -8.35 7.26 -8.35
CA PHE A 107 -9.25 8.10 -9.17
C PHE A 107 -10.59 7.43 -9.44
N SER A 108 -10.70 6.13 -9.21
CA SER A 108 -11.92 5.34 -9.33
C SER A 108 -11.93 4.21 -8.29
N ASN A 109 -13.10 3.65 -8.02
CA ASN A 109 -13.21 2.57 -7.04
C ASN A 109 -12.79 1.22 -7.66
N ILE A 110 -11.62 0.73 -7.26
CA ILE A 110 -11.03 -0.52 -7.75
C ILE A 110 -11.41 -1.76 -6.92
N PHE A 111 -12.14 -1.58 -5.81
CA PHE A 111 -12.42 -2.62 -4.81
C PHE A 111 -13.72 -3.40 -5.07
N ASN A 112 -14.42 -3.12 -6.17
CA ASN A 112 -15.74 -3.70 -6.46
C ASN A 112 -15.70 -5.18 -6.85
N ASP A 113 -14.51 -5.73 -7.14
CA ASP A 113 -14.37 -7.13 -7.55
C ASP A 113 -14.35 -8.07 -6.34
N LYS A 114 -15.14 -9.14 -6.39
CA LYS A 114 -15.08 -10.22 -5.40
C LYS A 114 -13.87 -11.11 -5.66
N LEU A 115 -12.69 -10.64 -5.24
CA LEU A 115 -11.43 -11.37 -5.37
C LEU A 115 -11.43 -12.63 -4.51
N LYS A 116 -10.88 -13.71 -5.06
CA LYS A 116 -10.71 -15.01 -4.37
C LYS A 116 -9.28 -15.53 -4.41
N ARG A 117 -8.43 -14.91 -5.24
CA ARG A 117 -7.04 -15.27 -5.46
C ARG A 117 -6.20 -14.04 -5.12
N SER A 118 -5.05 -14.26 -4.49
CA SER A 118 -4.14 -13.17 -4.17
C SER A 118 -3.69 -12.46 -5.45
N GLN A 119 -3.57 -11.14 -5.39
CA GLN A 119 -3.37 -10.34 -6.59
C GLN A 119 -2.65 -9.04 -6.27
N TYR A 120 -1.63 -8.72 -7.05
CA TYR A 120 -1.04 -7.39 -7.08
C TYR A 120 -1.77 -6.51 -8.09
N PHE A 121 -2.01 -5.25 -7.72
CA PHE A 121 -2.44 -4.23 -8.65
C PHE A 121 -1.21 -3.51 -9.18
N LEU A 122 -1.14 -3.39 -10.50
CA LEU A 122 0.00 -2.83 -11.21
C LEU A 122 -0.41 -1.55 -11.93
N ILE A 123 0.57 -0.71 -12.19
CA ILE A 123 0.43 0.45 -13.04
C ILE A 123 1.61 0.54 -14.01
N GLN A 124 1.34 1.04 -15.21
CA GLN A 124 2.40 1.42 -16.14
C GLN A 124 2.86 2.84 -15.78
N ARG A 125 4.09 2.95 -15.26
CA ARG A 125 4.75 4.24 -15.03
C ARG A 125 5.47 4.69 -16.30
N ASN A 126 5.66 6.01 -16.43
CA ASN A 126 6.53 6.56 -17.45
C ASN A 126 7.99 6.20 -17.15
N LYS A 127 8.82 6.15 -18.17
CA LYS A 127 10.27 5.94 -18.02
C LYS A 127 10.87 6.90 -16.99
N SER A 128 11.57 6.35 -16.01
CA SER A 128 12.31 7.10 -15.00
C SER A 128 13.62 6.38 -14.65
N HIS A 129 14.47 7.02 -13.84
CA HIS A 129 15.66 6.39 -13.28
C HIS A 129 15.39 5.71 -11.92
N ASN A 130 14.16 5.83 -11.40
CA ASN A 130 13.77 5.20 -10.15
C ASN A 130 13.60 3.71 -10.38
N LYS A 131 14.00 2.92 -9.38
CA LYS A 131 13.79 1.48 -9.40
C LYS A 131 12.43 1.16 -8.84
N GLU A 132 11.70 0.32 -9.55
CA GLU A 132 10.37 -0.13 -9.22
C GLU A 132 10.36 -1.66 -9.07
N TRP A 133 9.38 -2.17 -8.33
CA TRP A 133 9.17 -3.61 -8.17
C TRP A 133 8.31 -4.09 -9.34
N ILE A 134 8.90 -4.88 -10.24
CA ILE A 134 8.31 -5.32 -11.50
C ILE A 134 8.04 -6.82 -11.43
N PRO A 135 6.78 -7.26 -11.32
CA PRO A 135 6.44 -8.67 -11.35
C PRO A 135 6.65 -9.28 -12.74
N ILE A 136 7.35 -10.41 -12.78
CA ILE A 136 7.45 -11.25 -13.97
C ILE A 136 6.33 -12.27 -13.92
N VAL A 137 5.46 -12.25 -14.92
CA VAL A 137 4.23 -13.04 -14.96
C VAL A 137 4.33 -14.12 -16.02
N LYS A 138 4.01 -15.35 -15.63
CA LYS A 138 3.85 -16.50 -16.53
C LYS A 138 2.56 -17.23 -16.17
N ASP A 139 1.75 -17.56 -17.18
CA ASP A 139 0.48 -18.29 -17.01
C ASP A 139 -0.45 -17.64 -15.96
N ASN A 140 -0.55 -16.32 -15.98
CA ASN A 140 -1.31 -15.50 -15.03
C ASN A 140 -0.87 -15.66 -13.57
N ARG A 141 0.39 -16.02 -13.32
CA ARG A 141 0.99 -16.12 -11.99
C ARG A 141 2.30 -15.34 -11.95
N VAL A 142 2.53 -14.63 -10.85
CA VAL A 142 3.83 -14.00 -10.56
C VAL A 142 4.85 -15.09 -10.25
N ILE A 143 5.92 -15.16 -11.04
CA ILE A 143 7.00 -16.14 -10.90
C ILE A 143 8.29 -15.53 -10.36
N ASP A 144 8.46 -14.22 -10.49
CA ASP A 144 9.60 -13.45 -10.01
C ASP A 144 9.17 -11.99 -9.80
N ILE A 145 9.92 -11.23 -9.02
CA ILE A 145 9.79 -9.76 -8.93
C ILE A 145 11.20 -9.18 -9.00
N ILE A 146 11.45 -8.36 -10.02
CA ILE A 146 12.73 -7.69 -10.21
C ILE A 146 12.64 -6.22 -9.77
N ILE A 147 13.75 -5.68 -9.25
CA ILE A 147 13.85 -4.27 -8.85
C ILE A 147 14.72 -3.54 -9.86
N ASP A 148 14.09 -2.88 -10.83
CA ASP A 148 14.75 -2.23 -11.97
C ASP A 148 14.05 -0.92 -12.36
N SER A 149 14.71 -0.11 -13.19
CA SER A 149 14.16 1.09 -13.82
C SER A 149 13.55 0.83 -15.22
N LEU A 150 13.25 -0.44 -15.54
CA LEU A 150 12.60 -0.79 -16.81
C LEU A 150 11.21 -0.16 -16.90
N GLU A 151 10.83 0.24 -18.11
CA GLU A 151 9.51 0.78 -18.41
C GLU A 151 8.48 -0.35 -18.57
N LEU A 152 8.23 -1.08 -17.48
CA LEU A 152 7.27 -2.18 -17.40
C LEU A 152 6.27 -1.93 -16.27
N PRO A 153 5.11 -2.60 -16.29
CA PRO A 153 4.16 -2.53 -15.19
C PRO A 153 4.79 -2.94 -13.86
N SER A 154 4.64 -2.09 -12.85
CA SER A 154 5.20 -2.30 -11.52
C SER A 154 4.12 -2.21 -10.44
N LEU A 155 4.45 -2.69 -9.24
CA LEU A 155 3.57 -2.65 -8.08
C LEU A 155 3.05 -1.23 -7.84
N LEU A 156 1.74 -1.10 -7.57
CA LEU A 156 1.07 0.17 -7.28
C LEU A 156 0.99 0.47 -5.76
N GLY A 157 1.43 -0.44 -4.90
CA GLY A 157 1.14 -0.34 -3.45
C GLY A 157 -0.30 -0.73 -3.09
N VAL A 158 -1.01 -1.47 -3.94
CA VAL A 158 -2.29 -2.12 -3.63
C VAL A 158 -2.22 -3.60 -3.95
N SER A 159 -2.60 -4.43 -3.00
CA SER A 159 -2.69 -5.88 -3.16
C SER A 159 -3.87 -6.48 -2.40
N PHE A 160 -4.35 -7.63 -2.86
CA PHE A 160 -5.30 -8.46 -2.14
C PHE A 160 -4.68 -9.81 -1.81
N TRP A 161 -4.97 -10.33 -0.62
CA TRP A 161 -4.42 -11.60 -0.15
C TRP A 161 -5.53 -12.53 0.31
N SER A 162 -5.63 -13.68 -0.35
CA SER A 162 -6.51 -14.75 0.07
C SER A 162 -6.04 -15.36 1.40
N ASN A 163 -6.96 -15.97 2.14
CA ASN A 163 -6.60 -16.70 3.37
C ASN A 163 -5.54 -17.78 3.12
N HIS A 164 -5.58 -18.45 1.96
CA HIS A 164 -4.62 -19.49 1.60
C HIS A 164 -3.17 -18.98 1.64
N ASP A 165 -2.89 -17.87 0.96
CA ASP A 165 -1.54 -17.31 0.90
C ASP A 165 -1.20 -16.54 2.18
N ALA A 166 -2.20 -15.92 2.81
CA ALA A 166 -2.00 -15.15 4.04
C ALA A 166 -1.45 -16.02 5.18
N VAL A 167 -1.93 -17.26 5.33
CA VAL A 167 -1.39 -18.20 6.33
C VAL A 167 0.10 -18.46 6.13
N LYS A 168 0.55 -18.61 4.88
CA LYS A 168 1.96 -18.84 4.54
C LYS A 168 2.81 -17.61 4.83
N ILE A 169 2.35 -16.44 4.39
CA ILE A 169 3.04 -15.15 4.64
C ILE A 169 3.15 -14.87 6.15
N LYS A 170 2.12 -15.18 6.94
CA LYS A 170 2.21 -15.07 8.41
C LYS A 170 3.31 -15.95 8.98
N SER A 171 3.48 -17.17 8.45
CA SER A 171 4.55 -18.06 8.88
C SER A 171 5.93 -17.53 8.49
N PHE A 172 6.09 -17.02 7.26
CA PHE A 172 7.36 -16.47 6.78
C PHE A 172 7.75 -15.18 7.52
N LEU A 173 6.77 -14.33 7.88
CA LEU A 173 7.02 -13.10 8.62
C LEU A 173 7.77 -13.36 9.94
N ALA A 174 7.53 -14.50 10.60
CA ALA A 174 8.20 -14.88 11.84
C ALA A 174 9.73 -14.89 11.72
N ASP A 175 10.26 -15.29 10.57
CA ASP A 175 11.71 -15.36 10.32
C ASP A 175 12.36 -13.97 10.26
N TYR A 176 11.60 -12.96 9.81
CA TYR A 176 12.07 -11.57 9.76
C TYR A 176 11.94 -10.90 11.12
N VAL A 177 10.79 -11.01 11.79
CA VAL A 177 10.52 -10.25 13.03
C VAL A 177 11.28 -10.76 14.24
N ASN A 178 11.69 -12.03 14.24
CA ASN A 178 12.54 -12.61 15.29
C ASN A 178 14.03 -12.30 15.09
N ASN A 179 14.41 -11.66 13.98
CA ASN A 179 15.78 -11.29 13.67
C ASN A 179 15.94 -9.77 13.61
N GLU A 180 16.33 -9.15 14.73
CA GLU A 180 16.47 -7.71 14.81
C GLU A 180 17.46 -7.13 13.78
N ASN A 181 18.51 -7.87 13.40
CA ASN A 181 19.46 -7.41 12.39
C ASN A 181 18.82 -7.27 11.01
N LEU A 182 17.88 -8.14 10.64
CA LEU A 182 17.11 -7.99 9.41
C LEU A 182 16.19 -6.77 9.47
N LEU A 183 15.51 -6.55 10.59
CA LEU A 183 14.61 -5.40 10.75
C LEU A 183 15.34 -4.05 10.67
N LEU A 184 16.62 -4.01 11.02
CA LEU A 184 17.46 -2.81 10.89
C LEU A 184 17.83 -2.47 9.44
N ASP A 185 17.63 -3.39 8.49
CA ASP A 185 17.80 -3.11 7.08
C ASP A 185 16.69 -2.15 6.58
N SER A 186 17.07 -0.90 6.34
CA SER A 186 16.17 0.13 5.81
C SER A 186 15.60 -0.18 4.42
N SER A 187 16.12 -1.18 3.71
CA SER A 187 15.59 -1.65 2.42
C SER A 187 14.58 -2.80 2.55
N LEU A 188 14.30 -3.28 3.77
CA LEU A 188 13.40 -4.39 4.01
C LEU A 188 11.92 -3.96 4.06
N TYR A 189 11.21 -4.16 2.96
CA TYR A 189 9.77 -3.92 2.86
C TYR A 189 8.98 -5.18 3.21
N TRP A 190 7.70 -5.05 3.56
CA TRP A 190 6.84 -6.22 3.76
C TRP A 190 6.69 -7.04 2.46
N ASP A 191 6.77 -6.39 1.29
CA ASP A 191 6.77 -7.03 -0.04
C ASP A 191 7.94 -7.98 -0.26
N ASN A 192 9.03 -7.87 0.51
CA ASN A 192 10.12 -8.87 0.48
C ASN A 192 9.62 -10.27 0.87
N ILE A 193 8.66 -10.36 1.79
CA ILE A 193 8.15 -11.64 2.29
C ILE A 193 7.54 -12.46 1.14
N PRO A 194 6.53 -11.97 0.38
CA PRO A 194 6.02 -12.71 -0.74
C PRO A 194 7.03 -12.84 -1.89
N MET A 195 7.85 -11.82 -2.16
CA MET A 195 8.87 -11.86 -3.21
C MET A 195 9.85 -13.04 -3.03
N GLU A 196 10.35 -13.25 -1.83
CA GLU A 196 11.30 -14.32 -1.53
C GLU A 196 10.66 -15.71 -1.50
N ASN A 197 9.31 -15.78 -1.48
CA ASN A 197 8.54 -17.00 -1.30
C ASN A 197 7.51 -17.27 -2.41
N LEU A 198 7.67 -16.69 -3.61
CA LEU A 198 6.71 -16.80 -4.73
C LEU A 198 6.37 -18.24 -5.16
N LYS A 199 7.27 -19.20 -4.93
CA LYS A 199 7.04 -20.62 -5.24
C LYS A 199 5.90 -21.21 -4.38
N GLU A 200 5.74 -20.70 -3.17
CA GLU A 200 4.74 -21.15 -2.20
C GLU A 200 3.38 -20.43 -2.37
N LEU A 201 3.32 -19.33 -3.14
CA LEU A 201 2.17 -18.41 -3.14
C LEU A 201 1.49 -18.34 -4.50
N ASP A 202 0.16 -18.32 -4.54
CA ASP A 202 -0.59 -18.23 -5.80
C ASP A 202 -1.08 -16.80 -6.10
N ILE A 203 -0.17 -15.98 -6.64
CA ILE A 203 -0.40 -14.55 -6.83
C ILE A 203 -0.60 -14.24 -8.32
N GLY A 204 -1.72 -13.62 -8.66
CA GLY A 204 -1.98 -13.04 -9.97
C GLY A 204 -1.66 -11.54 -10.03
N VAL A 205 -1.99 -10.89 -11.15
CA VAL A 205 -1.84 -9.43 -11.32
C VAL A 205 -3.09 -8.80 -11.92
N LYS A 206 -3.35 -7.53 -11.61
CA LYS A 206 -4.34 -6.69 -12.30
C LYS A 206 -3.64 -5.42 -12.76
N LEU A 207 -3.51 -5.23 -14.07
CA LEU A 207 -3.01 -3.96 -14.60
C LEU A 207 -4.14 -2.93 -14.58
N LEU A 208 -3.91 -1.82 -13.88
CA LEU A 208 -4.79 -0.66 -13.90
C LEU A 208 -4.32 0.35 -14.95
N ASN A 209 -5.28 1.11 -15.46
CA ASN A 209 -5.00 2.29 -16.26
C ASN A 209 -4.46 3.41 -15.37
N ILE A 210 -3.53 4.22 -15.89
CA ILE A 210 -3.04 5.42 -15.21
C ILE A 210 -4.13 6.45 -14.84
N LYS A 211 -5.31 6.34 -15.48
CA LYS A 211 -6.51 7.13 -15.16
C LYS A 211 -7.31 6.60 -13.97
N GLU A 212 -6.96 5.45 -13.42
CA GLU A 212 -7.66 4.79 -12.30
C GLU A 212 -6.95 4.98 -10.96
N ALA A 213 -5.61 5.06 -10.95
CA ALA A 213 -4.80 5.26 -9.74
C ALA A 213 -3.42 5.83 -10.07
N TYR A 214 -2.74 6.40 -9.06
CA TYR A 214 -1.34 6.86 -9.14
C TYR A 214 -0.73 7.04 -7.74
N GLU A 215 0.59 6.98 -7.59
CA GLU A 215 1.29 7.21 -6.30
C GLU A 215 1.72 8.68 -6.11
N ILE A 216 1.75 9.12 -4.85
CA ILE A 216 2.30 10.43 -4.44
C ILE A 216 3.62 10.21 -3.69
N ASP A 217 4.73 10.21 -4.42
CA ASP A 217 6.08 10.14 -3.86
C ASP A 217 6.73 11.54 -3.74
N ASN A 218 6.37 12.46 -4.64
CA ASN A 218 6.94 13.81 -4.69
C ASN A 218 5.94 14.89 -5.15
N LEU A 219 6.42 16.15 -5.20
CA LEU A 219 5.59 17.32 -5.54
C LEU A 219 5.07 17.29 -6.96
N SER A 220 5.93 16.91 -7.90
CA SER A 220 5.56 16.85 -9.31
C SER A 220 4.41 15.85 -9.54
N GLU A 221 4.39 14.75 -8.79
CA GLU A 221 3.31 13.74 -8.88
C GLU A 221 2.03 14.20 -8.18
N TYR A 222 2.15 14.87 -7.04
CA TYR A 222 1.02 15.51 -6.39
C TYR A 222 0.38 16.56 -7.30
N GLU A 223 1.18 17.41 -7.96
CA GLU A 223 0.72 18.37 -8.95
C GLU A 223 0.10 17.70 -10.18
N PHE A 224 0.70 16.62 -10.68
CA PHE A 224 0.14 15.81 -11.76
C PHE A 224 -1.26 15.30 -11.42
N ILE A 225 -1.44 14.72 -10.23
CA ILE A 225 -2.74 14.28 -9.71
C ILE A 225 -3.72 15.46 -9.67
N PHE A 226 -3.28 16.62 -9.18
CA PHE A 226 -4.10 17.82 -9.10
C PHE A 226 -4.60 18.29 -10.47
N HIS A 227 -3.73 18.28 -11.49
CA HIS A 227 -4.12 18.62 -12.85
C HIS A 227 -5.01 17.57 -13.50
N HIS A 228 -4.71 16.28 -13.28
CA HIS A 228 -5.48 15.17 -13.82
C HIS A 228 -6.94 15.18 -13.34
N LEU A 229 -7.15 15.47 -12.05
CA LEU A 229 -8.48 15.50 -11.44
C LEU A 229 -9.25 16.80 -11.67
N LYS A 230 -8.58 17.94 -11.94
CA LYS A 230 -9.25 19.21 -12.30
C LYS A 230 -9.77 19.26 -13.74
N GLY A 231 -9.25 18.40 -14.62
CA GLY A 231 -9.65 18.33 -16.03
C GLY A 231 -10.88 17.44 -16.31
N LYS A 232 -11.54 16.92 -15.27
CA LYS A 232 -12.81 16.19 -15.32
C LYS A 232 -13.94 17.08 -14.82
#